data_AF-A0A928YVP2-F1
#
_entry.id   AF-A0A928YVP2-F1
#
_cell.length_a   1.000
_cell.length_b   1.000
_cell.length_c   1.000
_cell.angle_alpha   90.00
_cell.angle_beta   90.00
_cell.angle_gamma   90.00
#
_symmetry.space_group_name_H-M   'P 1'
#
loop_
_entity.id
_entity.type
_entity.pdbx_description
1 polymer ?
#
loop_
_entity_poly.entity_id
_entity_poly.type
_entity_poly.pdbx_seq_one_letter_code
_entity_poly.pdbx_strand_id
1 'polypeptide(L)'
;MQFKRHCFLIVLGLLISLCFSTHPISATEASPIQQDYTRLEAALNQRDFKTADSITYRLMLRVAGEKSSNAGAFNLTEWKNFSCSQLLKIDQLWSSATNGEQGFSVQSGLYQRSTARKAEQVYRTVGWMDGRGSYKPPNYQAPLPGSLPYKLAWQDGNEHRFEKFKACNL
;
A
#
# COMPACT_ATOMS: atom_id res chain seq x y z
N MET A 1 -16.65 -14.98 33.59
CA MET A 1 -17.94 -15.71 33.69
C MET A 1 -17.65 -17.20 33.57
N GLN A 2 -18.06 -17.98 34.57
CA GLN A 2 -17.84 -19.43 34.68
C GLN A 2 -18.59 -20.16 33.56
N PHE A 3 -17.89 -20.85 32.67
CA PHE A 3 -18.54 -21.80 31.75
C PHE A 3 -18.48 -23.20 32.36
N LYS A 4 -19.62 -23.62 32.93
CA LYS A 4 -19.87 -24.99 33.38
C LYS A 4 -19.65 -25.96 32.21
N ARG A 5 -18.60 -26.78 32.28
CA ARG A 5 -18.42 -27.97 31.44
C ARG A 5 -19.44 -29.02 31.89
N HIS A 6 -20.47 -29.28 31.10
CA HIS A 6 -21.28 -30.49 31.26
C HIS A 6 -20.79 -31.52 30.25
N CYS A 7 -19.92 -32.41 30.72
CA CYS A 7 -19.64 -33.67 30.04
C CYS A 7 -20.74 -34.65 30.49
N PHE A 8 -21.68 -34.99 29.60
CA PHE A 8 -22.56 -36.11 29.85
C PHE A 8 -21.77 -37.42 29.65
N LEU A 9 -21.72 -38.23 30.70
CA LEU A 9 -21.26 -39.61 30.64
C LEU A 9 -22.28 -40.40 29.80
N ILE A 10 -21.92 -40.74 28.56
CA ILE A 10 -22.65 -41.75 27.78
C ILE A 10 -21.95 -43.08 28.02
N VAL A 11 -22.58 -43.92 28.85
CA VAL A 11 -22.24 -45.32 29.03
C VAL A 11 -23.06 -46.15 28.04
N LEU A 12 -22.37 -47.10 27.39
CA LEU A 12 -22.85 -48.16 26.49
C LEU A 12 -23.16 -47.81 25.02
N GLY A 13 -22.42 -48.47 24.11
CA GLY A 13 -22.93 -48.93 22.81
C GLY A 13 -22.50 -48.14 21.57
N LEU A 14 -21.45 -48.64 20.89
CA LEU A 14 -21.13 -48.48 19.45
C LEU A 14 -21.86 -47.35 18.67
N LEU A 15 -21.33 -46.12 18.72
CA LEU A 15 -21.56 -45.11 17.67
C LEU A 15 -20.33 -44.20 17.58
N ILE A 16 -19.81 -44.01 16.36
CA ILE A 16 -18.68 -43.15 16.05
C ILE A 16 -19.05 -41.73 16.50
N SER A 17 -18.42 -41.26 17.58
CA SER A 17 -18.55 -39.87 18.03
C SER A 17 -17.76 -38.97 17.08
N LEU A 18 -18.37 -38.62 15.95
CA LEU A 18 -17.96 -37.46 15.17
C LEU A 18 -18.31 -36.23 16.02
N CYS A 19 -17.37 -35.76 16.82
CA CYS A 19 -17.38 -34.39 17.30
C CYS A 19 -17.25 -33.49 16.07
N PHE A 20 -18.36 -33.18 15.39
CA PHE A 20 -18.40 -32.03 14.51
C PHE A 20 -18.25 -30.81 15.41
N SER A 21 -17.00 -30.35 15.54
CA SER A 21 -16.73 -29.02 16.04
C SER A 21 -17.40 -28.08 15.05
N THR A 22 -18.59 -27.61 15.41
CA THR A 22 -19.21 -26.45 14.78
C THR A 22 -18.32 -25.28 15.16
N HIS A 23 -17.21 -25.14 14.44
CA HIS A 23 -16.48 -23.90 14.40
C HIS A 23 -17.53 -22.85 14.01
N PRO A 24 -17.76 -21.83 14.84
CA PRO A 24 -18.61 -20.74 14.42
C PRO A 24 -18.05 -20.24 13.10
N ILE A 25 -18.94 -20.09 12.10
CA ILE A 25 -18.60 -19.53 10.80
C ILE A 25 -17.90 -18.20 11.08
N SER A 26 -16.58 -18.22 10.90
CA SER A 26 -15.72 -17.08 11.20
C SER A 26 -16.21 -15.89 10.40
N ALA A 27 -16.31 -14.72 11.04
CA ALA A 27 -16.49 -13.46 10.35
C ALA A 27 -15.49 -13.41 9.18
N THR A 28 -15.99 -13.10 7.98
CA THR A 28 -15.22 -13.12 6.73
C THR A 28 -13.85 -12.49 6.92
N GLU A 29 -12.78 -13.30 6.93
CA GLU A 29 -11.43 -12.76 7.08
C GLU A 29 -11.13 -11.84 5.89
N ALA A 30 -10.77 -10.59 6.17
CA ALA A 30 -10.45 -9.61 5.14
C ALA A 30 -9.26 -10.10 4.29
N SER A 31 -9.32 -9.93 2.97
CA SER A 31 -8.20 -10.29 2.09
C SER A 31 -6.91 -9.56 2.49
N PRO A 32 -5.72 -10.10 2.18
CA PRO A 32 -4.46 -9.41 2.49
C PRO A 32 -4.36 -8.00 1.91
N ILE A 33 -4.99 -7.72 0.76
CA ILE A 33 -5.08 -6.37 0.18
C ILE A 33 -5.93 -5.47 1.08
N GLN A 34 -7.10 -5.94 1.54
CA GLN A 34 -7.98 -5.18 2.42
C GLN A 34 -7.34 -4.92 3.79
N GLN A 35 -6.57 -5.88 4.32
CA GLN A 35 -5.78 -5.70 5.53
C GLN A 35 -4.70 -4.63 5.36
N ASP A 36 -4.00 -4.61 4.21
CA ASP A 36 -2.99 -3.58 3.95
C ASP A 36 -3.58 -2.19 3.76
N TYR A 37 -4.78 -2.06 3.16
CA TYR A 37 -5.51 -0.79 3.17
C TYR A 37 -5.83 -0.31 4.60
N THR A 38 -6.33 -1.20 5.44
CA THR A 38 -6.67 -0.88 6.84
C THR A 38 -5.42 -0.45 7.61
N ARG A 39 -4.28 -1.13 7.40
CA ARG A 39 -3.00 -0.78 8.02
C ARG A 39 -2.44 0.54 7.49
N LEU A 40 -2.60 0.82 6.20
CA LEU A 40 -2.19 2.10 5.60
C LEU A 40 -2.95 3.25 6.24
N GLU A 41 -4.28 3.15 6.31
CA GLU A 41 -5.14 4.15 6.95
C GLU A 41 -4.76 4.36 8.42
N ALA A 42 -4.55 3.29 9.18
CA ALA A 42 -4.13 3.38 10.57
C ALA A 42 -2.78 4.09 10.75
N ALA A 43 -1.78 3.75 9.92
CA ALA A 43 -0.46 4.38 9.97
C ALA A 43 -0.52 5.86 9.60
N LEU A 44 -1.32 6.22 8.59
CA LEU A 44 -1.55 7.60 8.18
C LEU A 44 -2.23 8.42 9.30
N ASN A 45 -3.25 7.87 9.94
CA ASN A 45 -3.94 8.53 11.06
C ASN A 45 -3.03 8.76 12.27
N GLN A 46 -2.05 7.88 12.47
CA GLN A 46 -1.02 8.02 13.53
C GLN A 46 0.15 8.93 13.11
N ARG A 47 0.15 9.45 11.88
CA ARG A 47 1.27 10.19 11.28
C ARG A 47 2.59 9.40 11.27
N ASP A 48 2.52 8.08 11.27
CA ASP A 48 3.69 7.22 11.04
C ASP A 48 3.92 7.07 9.53
N PHE A 49 4.42 8.15 8.94
CA PHE A 49 4.62 8.24 7.49
C PHE A 49 5.65 7.25 6.96
N LYS A 50 6.63 6.85 7.77
CA LYS A 50 7.64 5.86 7.38
C LYS A 50 7.02 4.48 7.22
N THR A 51 6.14 4.11 8.14
CA THR A 51 5.37 2.86 8.07
C THR A 51 4.33 2.93 6.94
N ALA A 52 3.60 4.05 6.83
CA ALA A 52 2.62 4.25 5.76
C ALA A 52 3.24 4.13 4.35
N ASP A 53 4.42 4.69 4.14
CA ASP A 53 5.15 4.60 2.87
C ASP A 53 5.58 3.15 2.54
N SER A 54 6.05 2.42 3.56
CA SER A 54 6.41 1.01 3.42
C SER A 54 5.19 0.11 3.14
N ILE A 55 4.06 0.38 3.80
CA ILE A 55 2.80 -0.33 3.56
C ILE A 55 2.28 -0.01 2.16
N THR A 56 2.32 1.26 1.74
CA THR A 56 1.90 1.69 0.41
C THR A 56 2.64 0.91 -0.67
N TYR A 57 3.96 0.78 -0.55
CA TYR A 57 4.75 0.02 -1.52
C TYR A 57 4.33 -1.45 -1.58
N ARG A 58 4.24 -2.12 -0.42
CA ARG A 58 3.82 -3.53 -0.35
C ARG A 58 2.42 -3.76 -0.91
N LEU A 59 1.48 -2.88 -0.54
CA LEU A 59 0.11 -2.89 -1.02
C LEU A 59 0.08 -2.79 -2.55
N MET A 60 0.82 -1.84 -3.12
CA MET A 60 0.89 -1.68 -4.57
C MET A 60 1.52 -2.89 -5.25
N LEU A 61 2.61 -3.46 -4.74
CA LEU A 61 3.17 -4.69 -5.32
C LEU A 61 2.15 -5.84 -5.33
N ARG A 62 1.38 -6.00 -4.25
CA ARG A 62 0.32 -7.03 -4.17
C ARG A 62 -0.84 -6.75 -5.13
N VAL A 63 -1.23 -5.49 -5.26
CA VAL A 63 -2.28 -5.07 -6.20
C VAL A 63 -1.84 -5.24 -7.66
N ALA A 64 -0.56 -5.02 -7.96
CA ALA A 64 -0.01 -5.18 -9.31
C ALA A 64 -0.08 -6.63 -9.78
N GLY A 65 0.33 -7.57 -8.92
CA GLY A 65 0.26 -9.00 -9.20
C GLY A 65 1.33 -9.81 -8.49
N GLU A 66 1.29 -11.12 -8.70
CA GLU A 66 2.16 -12.08 -8.04
C GLU A 66 3.64 -11.86 -8.37
N LYS A 67 3.97 -11.49 -9.63
CA LYS A 67 5.38 -11.29 -10.02
C LYS A 67 5.99 -10.13 -9.27
N SER A 68 5.25 -9.02 -9.17
CA SER A 68 5.67 -7.84 -8.42
C SER A 68 5.77 -8.12 -6.92
N SER A 69 4.76 -8.81 -6.37
CA SER A 69 4.72 -9.18 -4.95
C SER A 69 5.91 -10.07 -4.55
N ASN A 70 6.24 -11.07 -5.37
CA ASN A 70 7.34 -12.01 -5.07
C ASN A 70 8.72 -11.39 -5.31
N ALA A 71 8.87 -10.53 -6.33
CA ALA A 71 10.15 -9.89 -6.63
C ALA A 71 10.49 -8.71 -5.70
N GLY A 72 9.50 -8.13 -5.02
CA GLY A 72 9.70 -6.92 -4.21
C GLY A 72 9.93 -5.65 -5.05
N ALA A 73 9.64 -5.71 -6.36
CA ALA A 73 9.73 -4.63 -7.33
C ALA A 73 8.70 -4.84 -8.45
N PHE A 74 8.19 -3.75 -9.03
CA PHE A 74 7.15 -3.83 -10.05
C PHE A 74 7.64 -4.54 -11.32
N ASN A 75 6.91 -5.59 -11.69
CA ASN A 75 7.02 -6.16 -13.03
C ASN A 75 6.36 -5.21 -14.04
N LEU A 76 7.03 -4.97 -15.18
CA LEU A 76 6.58 -3.96 -16.14
C LEU A 76 5.21 -4.26 -16.76
N THR A 77 4.90 -5.54 -17.02
CA THR A 77 3.60 -5.94 -17.57
C THR A 77 2.47 -5.72 -16.56
N GLU A 78 2.71 -6.09 -15.30
CA GLU A 78 1.76 -5.86 -14.21
C GLU A 78 1.58 -4.37 -13.93
N TRP A 79 2.67 -3.58 -13.91
CA TRP A 79 2.60 -2.12 -13.75
C TRP A 79 1.79 -1.45 -14.86
N LYS A 80 2.01 -1.85 -16.12
CA LYS A 80 1.24 -1.35 -17.26
C LYS A 80 -0.27 -1.56 -17.05
N ASN A 81 -0.65 -2.70 -16.49
CA ASN A 81 -2.05 -3.07 -16.21
C ASN A 81 -2.53 -2.67 -14.81
N PHE A 82 -1.71 -1.98 -14.02
CA PHE A 82 -2.06 -1.60 -12.65
C PHE A 82 -3.38 -0.80 -12.63
N SER A 83 -4.30 -1.16 -11.73
CA SER A 83 -5.63 -0.58 -11.71
C SER A 83 -5.61 0.89 -11.27
N CYS A 84 -6.15 1.79 -12.09
CA CYS A 84 -6.32 3.19 -11.72
C CYS A 84 -7.23 3.37 -10.50
N SER A 85 -8.25 2.52 -10.30
CA SER A 85 -9.12 2.64 -9.12
C SER A 85 -8.38 2.34 -7.81
N GLN A 86 -7.42 1.41 -7.84
CA GLN A 86 -6.58 1.11 -6.69
C GLN A 86 -5.60 2.26 -6.43
N LEU A 87 -5.03 2.82 -7.50
CA LEU A 87 -4.12 3.93 -7.43
C LEU A 87 -4.79 5.18 -6.84
N LEU A 88 -6.00 5.51 -7.31
CA LEU A 88 -6.84 6.59 -6.78
C LEU A 88 -7.23 6.37 -5.32
N LYS A 89 -7.57 5.12 -4.94
CA LYS A 89 -7.91 4.80 -3.55
C LYS A 89 -6.73 5.05 -2.60
N ILE A 90 -5.51 4.66 -3.01
CA ILE A 90 -4.29 4.93 -2.23
C ILE A 90 -4.03 6.43 -2.13
N ASP A 91 -4.16 7.15 -3.26
CA ASP A 91 -3.98 8.61 -3.29
C ASP A 91 -4.96 9.34 -2.36
N GLN A 92 -6.23 8.93 -2.35
CA GLN A 92 -7.26 9.49 -1.48
C GLN A 92 -6.93 9.31 0.01
N LEU A 93 -6.39 8.15 0.41
CA LEU A 93 -5.97 7.93 1.79
C LEU A 93 -4.84 8.88 2.20
N TRP A 94 -3.81 9.03 1.36
CA TRP A 94 -2.72 9.96 1.60
C TRP A 94 -3.19 11.41 1.64
N SER A 95 -3.97 11.83 0.65
CA SER A 95 -4.50 13.19 0.55
C SER A 95 -5.37 13.54 1.76
N SER A 96 -6.30 12.66 2.15
CA SER A 96 -7.20 12.91 3.29
C SER A 96 -6.44 13.04 4.62
N ALA A 97 -5.46 12.17 4.86
CA ALA A 97 -4.69 12.20 6.11
C ALA A 97 -3.68 13.36 6.20
N THR A 98 -3.36 13.98 5.07
CA THR A 98 -2.31 15.02 4.98
C THR A 98 -2.83 16.36 4.48
N ASN A 99 -4.15 16.56 4.47
CA ASN A 99 -4.79 17.78 3.96
C ASN A 99 -4.37 18.13 2.52
N GLY A 100 -4.18 17.12 1.68
CA GLY A 100 -3.77 17.27 0.29
C GLY A 100 -2.30 17.61 0.07
N GLU A 101 -1.45 17.59 1.11
CA GLU A 101 -0.03 17.88 0.97
C GLU A 101 0.79 16.71 0.40
N GLN A 102 0.34 15.48 0.61
CA GLN A 102 0.97 14.26 0.11
C GLN A 102 0.02 13.48 -0.81
N GLY A 103 0.59 12.62 -1.65
CA GLY A 103 -0.15 11.83 -2.62
C GLY A 103 0.50 11.81 -4.00
N PHE A 104 0.09 10.83 -4.79
CA PHE A 104 0.48 10.67 -6.18
C PHE A 104 -0.10 11.78 -7.07
N SER A 105 -1.27 12.35 -6.74
CA SER A 105 -1.83 13.52 -7.44
C SER A 105 -0.95 14.76 -7.28
N VAL A 106 -0.40 14.99 -6.08
CA VAL A 106 0.57 16.08 -5.83
C VAL A 106 1.84 15.86 -6.67
N GLN A 107 2.37 14.63 -6.69
CA GLN A 107 3.51 14.24 -7.51
C GLN A 107 3.23 14.40 -9.02
N SER A 108 2.06 13.99 -9.49
CA SER A 108 1.60 14.13 -10.87
C SER A 108 1.54 15.60 -11.28
N GLY A 109 0.94 16.46 -10.44
CA GLY A 109 0.87 17.89 -10.68
C GLY A 109 2.25 18.55 -10.78
N LEU A 110 3.21 18.16 -9.93
CA LEU A 110 4.60 18.61 -10.03
C LEU A 110 5.26 18.17 -11.32
N TYR A 111 5.07 16.91 -11.73
CA TYR A 111 5.59 16.38 -12.98
C TYR A 111 5.03 17.13 -14.20
N GLN A 112 3.73 17.40 -14.21
CA GLN A 112 3.06 18.13 -15.30
C GLN A 112 3.56 19.58 -15.45
N ARG A 113 3.93 20.22 -14.33
CA ARG A 113 4.53 21.57 -14.32
C ARG A 113 6.03 21.58 -14.60
N SER A 114 6.71 20.44 -14.50
CA SER A 114 8.16 20.36 -14.72
C SER A 114 8.51 20.61 -16.19
N THR A 115 9.63 21.30 -16.43
CA THR A 115 10.08 21.59 -17.79
C THR A 115 10.47 20.30 -18.50
N ALA A 116 9.93 20.11 -19.71
CA ALA A 116 10.09 18.89 -20.51
C ALA A 116 9.68 17.58 -19.80
N ARG A 117 8.84 17.63 -18.75
CA ARG A 117 8.36 16.45 -18.02
C ARG A 117 9.50 15.56 -17.50
N LYS A 118 10.47 16.18 -16.83
CA LYS A 118 11.65 15.48 -16.29
C LYS A 118 11.39 15.07 -14.84
N ALA A 119 11.34 13.76 -14.60
CA ALA A 119 11.22 13.17 -13.26
C ALA A 119 12.26 13.72 -12.27
N GLU A 120 13.49 13.96 -12.72
CA GLU A 120 14.57 14.55 -11.91
C GLU A 120 14.19 15.89 -11.27
N GLN A 121 13.43 16.74 -11.96
CA GLN A 121 12.98 18.02 -11.40
C GLN A 121 11.98 17.82 -10.27
N VAL A 122 11.10 16.83 -10.41
CA VAL A 122 10.19 16.43 -9.33
C VAL A 122 11.03 15.96 -8.15
N TYR A 123 12.00 15.07 -8.36
CA TYR A 123 12.86 14.53 -7.30
C TYR A 123 13.60 15.62 -6.51
N ARG A 124 14.13 16.64 -7.20
CA ARG A 124 14.74 17.79 -6.54
C ARG A 124 13.71 18.60 -5.76
N THR A 125 12.53 18.85 -6.34
CA THR A 125 11.46 19.64 -5.73
C THR A 125 10.94 18.98 -4.44
N VAL A 126 10.75 17.66 -4.45
CA VAL A 126 10.23 16.90 -3.31
C VAL A 126 11.35 16.41 -2.36
N GLY A 127 12.60 16.78 -2.63
CA GLY A 127 13.74 16.50 -1.76
C GLY A 127 14.25 15.05 -1.77
N TRP A 128 14.02 14.29 -2.85
CA TRP A 128 14.55 12.93 -3.04
C TRP A 128 15.99 12.87 -3.58
N MET A 129 16.61 14.03 -3.83
CA MET A 129 18.01 14.14 -4.24
C MET A 129 18.78 15.07 -3.30
N ASP A 130 20.05 14.75 -3.03
CA ASP A 130 20.97 15.65 -2.34
C ASP A 130 21.51 16.73 -3.31
N GLY A 131 22.27 17.69 -2.78
CA GLY A 131 22.87 18.78 -3.57
C GLY A 131 23.87 18.30 -4.63
N ARG A 132 24.32 17.04 -4.56
CA ARG A 132 25.23 16.40 -5.52
C ARG A 132 24.49 15.54 -6.54
N GLY A 133 23.16 15.46 -6.45
CA GLY A 133 22.33 14.65 -7.34
C GLY A 133 22.23 13.17 -6.96
N SER A 134 22.65 12.77 -5.76
CA SER A 134 22.46 11.41 -5.26
C SER A 134 21.08 11.25 -4.64
N TYR A 135 20.43 10.10 -4.86
CA TYR A 135 19.14 9.80 -4.25
C TYR A 135 19.24 9.69 -2.72
N LYS A 136 18.21 10.19 -2.02
CA LYS A 136 18.07 10.08 -0.57
C LYS A 136 16.59 9.89 -0.16
N PRO A 137 16.32 9.23 0.98
CA PRO A 137 14.96 9.13 1.50
C PRO A 137 14.42 10.50 1.95
N PRO A 138 13.09 10.68 1.97
CA PRO A 138 12.45 11.89 2.46
C PRO A 138 12.64 12.06 3.97
N ASN A 139 12.47 13.29 4.46
CA ASN A 139 12.31 13.55 5.88
C ASN A 139 10.88 13.15 6.29
N TYR A 140 10.72 12.00 6.95
CA TYR A 140 9.41 11.51 7.38
C TYR A 140 8.81 12.31 8.55
N GLN A 141 9.59 13.10 9.29
CA GLN A 141 9.08 13.92 10.40
C GLN A 141 8.54 15.27 9.92
N ALA A 142 9.09 15.79 8.82
CA ALA A 142 8.67 17.03 8.19
C ALA A 142 8.74 16.87 6.66
N PRO A 143 7.78 16.13 6.07
CA PRO A 143 7.79 15.84 4.64
C PRO A 143 7.48 17.10 3.83
N LEU A 144 8.23 17.32 2.75
CA LEU A 144 7.90 18.35 1.76
C LEU A 144 6.62 17.94 1.01
N PRO A 145 5.84 18.89 0.48
CA PRO A 145 4.67 18.56 -0.33
C PRO A 145 5.02 17.63 -1.50
N GLY A 146 4.25 16.55 -1.65
CA GLY A 146 4.44 15.51 -2.68
C GLY A 146 5.63 14.58 -2.46
N SER A 147 6.38 14.70 -1.35
CA SER A 147 7.52 13.82 -1.07
C SER A 147 7.13 12.40 -0.65
N LEU A 148 5.86 12.17 -0.37
CA LEU A 148 5.29 10.87 -0.02
C LEU A 148 4.03 10.59 -0.87
N PRO A 149 3.77 9.32 -1.22
CA PRO A 149 4.62 8.14 -1.00
C PRO A 149 5.89 8.16 -1.84
N TYR A 150 7.01 7.70 -1.28
CA TYR A 150 8.33 7.71 -1.91
C TYR A 150 8.68 6.36 -2.56
N LYS A 151 8.53 5.27 -1.79
CA LYS A 151 9.05 3.94 -2.13
C LYS A 151 8.28 3.33 -3.31
N LEU A 152 8.81 3.45 -4.51
CA LEU A 152 8.42 2.68 -5.69
C LEU A 152 9.69 2.28 -6.45
N ALA A 153 9.77 1.03 -6.90
CA ALA A 153 10.89 0.54 -7.70
C ALA A 153 10.40 -0.49 -8.73
N TRP A 154 11.04 -0.49 -9.90
CA TRP A 154 10.75 -1.37 -11.02
C TRP A 154 11.94 -2.28 -11.30
N GLN A 155 11.66 -3.45 -11.88
CA GLN A 155 12.68 -4.46 -12.17
C GLN A 155 13.78 -3.97 -13.15
N ASP A 156 13.47 -3.00 -14.00
CA ASP A 156 14.43 -2.43 -14.96
C ASP A 156 15.19 -1.22 -14.40
N GLY A 157 14.90 -0.82 -13.15
CA GLY A 157 15.52 0.33 -12.48
C GLY A 157 15.06 1.70 -13.00
N ASN A 158 14.14 1.75 -13.97
CA ASN A 158 13.66 3.02 -14.54
C ASN A 158 12.41 3.53 -13.82
N GLU A 159 12.17 4.83 -13.92
CA GLU A 159 10.96 5.46 -13.38
C GLU A 159 9.79 5.31 -14.36
N HIS A 160 8.69 4.73 -13.91
CA HIS A 160 7.47 4.53 -14.71
C HIS A 160 6.22 5.14 -14.06
N ARG A 161 6.34 5.78 -12.89
CA ARG A 161 5.18 6.26 -12.14
C ARG A 161 4.42 7.36 -12.83
N PHE A 162 5.14 8.34 -13.37
CA PHE A 162 4.50 9.57 -13.83
C PHE A 162 3.65 9.38 -15.09
N GLU A 163 4.07 8.49 -16.00
CA GLU A 163 3.25 8.13 -17.17
C GLU A 163 1.99 7.40 -16.74
N LYS A 164 2.08 6.52 -15.73
CA LYS A 164 0.91 5.82 -15.18
C LYS A 164 -0.04 6.77 -14.44
N PHE A 165 0.50 7.69 -13.63
CA PHE A 165 -0.29 8.67 -12.89
C PHE A 165 -1.09 9.55 -13.85
N LYS A 166 -0.43 10.05 -14.89
CA LYS A 166 -1.09 10.79 -15.97
C LYS A 166 -2.19 9.97 -16.65
N ALA A 167 -1.91 8.71 -17.01
CA ALA A 167 -2.89 7.83 -17.65
C ALA A 167 -4.11 7.52 -16.75
N CYS A 168 -3.96 7.63 -15.43
CA CYS A 168 -5.02 7.45 -14.46
C CYS A 168 -5.73 8.76 -14.06
N ASN A 169 -5.42 9.89 -14.71
CA ASN A 169 -5.96 11.22 -14.40
C ASN A 169 -5.73 11.66 -12.94
N LEU A 170 -4.54 11.39 -12.42
CA LEU A 170 -4.05 12.01 -11.18
C LEU A 170 -3.45 13.40 -11.40
#